data_AF-A0A4Q6GF38-F1
#
_entry.id   AF-A0A4Q6GF38-F1
#
_cell.length_a   1.000
_cell.length_b   1.000
_cell.length_c   1.000
_cell.angle_alpha   90.00
_cell.angle_beta   90.00
_cell.angle_gamma   90.00
#
_symmetry.space_group_name_H-M   'P 1'
#
loop_
_entity.id
_entity.type
_entity.pdbx_description
1 polymer ?
#
loop_
_entity_poly.entity_id
_entity_poly.type
_entity_poly.pdbx_seq_one_letter_code
_entity_poly.pdbx_strand_id
1 'polypeptide(L)'
;ATCSLLDAENEVIAAEFAADNVANTPPDFGLPAPQAGSRPAFLPAEDYAVFFHGTARDAKKWPHADWIALGRALAPMPVLLPWGSPLEKQEAEALAGSLPNARVLPRLSMMDAVVLAQHARLAVGVDTGLTHIAAAFVRPTVEIYCDSPKWKTEGNWSDRIVNLGDLGAPPSAPEVIAAARRLLEAF
;
A
#
# COMPACT_ATOMS: atom_id res chain seq x y z
N ALA A 1 -39.06 2.49 -34.94
CA ALA A 1 -37.81 2.41 -35.72
C ALA A 1 -36.91 3.53 -35.23
N THR A 2 -35.74 3.33 -34.63
CA THR A 2 -34.98 2.11 -34.33
C THR A 2 -33.96 2.55 -33.28
N CYS A 3 -34.03 2.05 -32.05
CA CYS A 3 -32.99 2.24 -31.04
C CYS A 3 -33.11 1.09 -30.03
N SER A 4 -32.91 -0.15 -30.52
CA SER A 4 -33.10 -1.36 -29.72
C SER A 4 -32.23 -2.53 -30.19
N LEU A 5 -31.09 -2.25 -30.83
CA LEU A 5 -30.16 -3.30 -31.31
C LEU A 5 -28.70 -3.06 -30.88
N LEU A 6 -28.28 -1.82 -30.62
CA LEU A 6 -26.90 -1.52 -30.20
C LEU A 6 -26.64 -1.71 -28.69
N ASP A 7 -27.67 -1.59 -27.83
CA ASP A 7 -27.51 -1.80 -26.39
C ASP A 7 -27.49 -3.30 -26.01
N ALA A 8 -28.22 -4.13 -26.77
CA ALA A 8 -28.29 -5.57 -26.52
C ALA A 8 -27.02 -6.31 -27.00
N GLU A 9 -26.36 -5.85 -28.06
CA GLU A 9 -25.13 -6.47 -28.57
C GLU A 9 -23.93 -6.25 -27.63
N ASN A 10 -23.90 -5.15 -26.87
CA ASN A 10 -22.84 -4.89 -25.88
C ASN A 10 -23.02 -5.67 -24.57
N GLU A 11 -24.24 -5.97 -24.15
CA GLU A 11 -24.50 -6.84 -22.99
C GLU A 11 -24.15 -8.31 -23.29
N VAL A 12 -24.39 -8.77 -24.52
CA VAL A 12 -24.07 -10.16 -24.90
C VAL A 12 -22.56 -10.37 -25.00
N ILE A 13 -21.78 -9.42 -25.52
CA ILE A 13 -20.31 -9.53 -25.56
C ILE A 13 -19.70 -9.51 -24.16
N ALA A 14 -20.28 -8.75 -23.21
CA ALA A 14 -19.85 -8.76 -21.82
C ALA A 14 -20.18 -10.07 -21.09
N ALA A 15 -21.29 -10.73 -21.45
CA ALA A 15 -21.70 -12.00 -20.87
C ALA A 15 -20.92 -13.20 -21.45
N GLU A 16 -20.52 -13.15 -22.72
CA GLU A 16 -19.85 -14.28 -23.40
C GLU A 16 -18.36 -14.38 -23.05
N PHE A 17 -17.72 -13.28 -22.63
CA PHE A 17 -16.34 -13.30 -22.10
C PHE A 17 -16.23 -13.81 -20.66
N ALA A 18 -17.37 -13.99 -19.96
CA ALA A 18 -17.40 -14.48 -18.58
C ALA A 18 -17.33 -16.02 -18.48
N ALA A 19 -17.33 -16.74 -19.61
CA ALA A 19 -17.38 -18.20 -19.65
C ALA A 19 -16.03 -18.88 -19.96
N ASP A 20 -14.95 -18.13 -20.12
CA ASP A 20 -13.62 -18.72 -20.17
C ASP A 20 -13.06 -18.83 -18.75
N ASN A 21 -12.78 -20.08 -18.36
CA ASN A 21 -12.11 -20.47 -17.12
C ASN A 21 -10.76 -19.75 -16.98
N VAL A 22 -10.75 -18.50 -16.53
CA VAL A 22 -9.58 -17.89 -15.91
C VAL A 22 -9.37 -18.70 -14.64
N ALA A 23 -8.34 -19.55 -14.64
CA ALA A 23 -7.90 -20.20 -13.44
C ALA A 23 -7.75 -19.11 -12.37
N ASN A 24 -8.54 -19.20 -11.28
CA ASN A 24 -8.46 -18.34 -10.10
C ASN A 24 -7.15 -18.61 -9.31
N THR A 25 -6.04 -18.65 -10.02
CA THR A 25 -4.71 -18.72 -9.43
C THR A 25 -4.30 -17.27 -9.19
N PRO A 26 -3.86 -16.93 -7.97
CA PRO A 26 -3.26 -15.62 -7.71
C PRO A 26 -2.16 -15.33 -8.75
N PRO A 27 -2.00 -14.07 -9.20
CA PRO A 27 -0.92 -13.69 -10.09
C PRO A 27 0.43 -14.07 -9.49
N ASP A 28 1.28 -14.71 -10.28
CA ASP A 28 2.68 -14.94 -9.95
C ASP A 28 3.52 -13.82 -10.56
N PHE A 29 4.02 -12.92 -9.71
CA PHE A 29 4.87 -11.82 -10.13
C PHE A 29 6.34 -12.22 -10.33
N GLY A 30 6.69 -13.50 -10.14
CA GLY A 30 8.06 -14.00 -10.27
C GLY A 30 9.04 -13.37 -9.26
N LEU A 31 8.52 -12.83 -8.15
CA LEU A 31 9.29 -12.12 -7.17
C LEU A 31 9.97 -13.09 -6.20
N PRO A 32 11.31 -13.03 -6.03
CA PRO A 32 12.00 -13.94 -5.14
C PRO A 32 11.58 -13.69 -3.69
N ALA A 33 11.42 -14.75 -2.90
CA ALA A 33 11.27 -14.60 -1.45
C ALA A 33 12.51 -13.91 -0.85
N PRO A 34 12.36 -13.14 0.23
CA PRO A 34 13.52 -12.56 0.91
C PRO A 34 14.49 -13.67 1.32
N GLN A 35 15.77 -13.50 0.98
CA GLN A 35 16.79 -14.50 1.28
C GLN A 35 16.92 -14.66 2.81
N ALA A 36 16.71 -15.90 3.30
CA ALA A 36 16.86 -16.20 4.71
C ALA A 36 18.32 -15.95 5.15
N GLY A 37 18.53 -15.03 6.10
CA GLY A 37 19.83 -14.81 6.75
C GLY A 37 20.54 -13.50 6.41
N SER A 38 20.08 -12.68 5.46
CA SER A 38 20.67 -11.37 5.16
C SER A 38 19.67 -10.22 5.33
N ARG A 39 19.39 -9.84 6.57
CA ARG A 39 18.63 -8.61 6.84
C ARG A 39 19.58 -7.41 6.69
N PRO A 40 19.31 -6.46 5.77
CA PRO A 40 20.18 -5.29 5.61
C PRO A 40 20.33 -4.50 6.90
N ALA A 41 21.51 -3.94 7.13
CA ALA A 41 21.83 -3.23 8.37
C ALA A 41 20.96 -1.98 8.63
N PHE A 42 20.31 -1.42 7.60
CA PHE A 42 19.41 -0.27 7.75
C PHE A 42 18.02 -0.67 8.28
N LEU A 43 17.66 -1.96 8.30
CA LEU A 43 16.41 -2.46 8.86
C LEU A 43 16.60 -2.82 10.35
N PRO A 44 15.58 -2.60 11.21
CA PRO A 44 15.65 -3.00 12.61
C PRO A 44 15.59 -4.52 12.72
N ALA A 45 16.06 -5.13 13.82
CA ALA A 45 16.01 -6.58 13.99
C ALA A 45 14.56 -7.07 14.19
N GLU A 46 13.76 -6.27 14.89
CA GLU A 46 12.34 -6.48 15.14
C GLU A 46 11.46 -6.21 13.90
N ASP A 47 10.21 -6.69 13.98
CA ASP A 47 9.17 -6.36 13.02
C ASP A 47 8.87 -4.87 12.99
N TYR A 48 8.53 -4.36 11.80
CA TYR A 48 8.24 -2.94 11.59
C TYR A 48 7.07 -2.75 10.64
N ALA A 49 6.39 -1.62 10.81
CA ALA A 49 5.53 -1.03 9.79
C ALA A 49 6.36 -0.07 8.92
N VAL A 50 6.05 0.03 7.63
CA VAL A 50 6.59 1.06 6.74
C VAL A 50 5.46 1.95 6.24
N PHE A 51 5.65 3.27 6.30
CA PHE A 51 4.70 4.24 5.75
C PHE A 51 5.23 4.81 4.44
N PHE A 52 4.67 4.37 3.31
CA PHE A 52 4.93 4.98 2.01
C PHE A 52 4.05 6.23 1.84
N HIS A 53 4.41 7.30 2.56
CA HIS A 53 3.64 8.55 2.63
C HIS A 53 3.85 9.47 1.41
N GLY A 54 4.98 9.31 0.70
CA GLY A 54 5.36 10.14 -0.44
C GLY A 54 4.59 9.82 -1.72
N THR A 55 4.19 10.87 -2.44
CA THR A 55 3.54 10.78 -3.76
C THR A 55 3.83 12.03 -4.57
N ALA A 56 3.82 11.90 -5.90
CA ALA A 56 4.16 12.97 -6.83
C ALA A 56 3.10 14.08 -6.93
N ARG A 57 1.85 13.81 -6.52
CA ARG A 57 0.74 14.78 -6.58
C ARG A 57 0.19 15.03 -5.18
N ASP A 58 0.13 16.29 -4.76
CA ASP A 58 -0.38 16.65 -3.43
C ASP A 58 -1.81 16.15 -3.18
N ALA A 59 -2.68 16.13 -4.20
CA ALA A 59 -4.04 15.61 -4.09
C ALA A 59 -4.10 14.12 -3.70
N LYS A 60 -3.04 13.34 -3.98
CA LYS A 60 -2.95 11.95 -3.56
C LYS A 60 -2.46 11.77 -2.11
N LYS A 61 -2.01 12.83 -1.43
CA LYS A 61 -1.50 12.72 -0.07
C LYS A 61 -2.63 12.39 0.90
N TRP A 62 -2.37 11.46 1.80
CA TRP A 62 -3.24 11.22 2.95
C TRP A 62 -2.88 12.22 4.06
N PRO A 63 -3.84 12.78 4.81
CA PRO A 63 -3.58 13.86 5.75
C PRO A 63 -2.51 13.50 6.79
N HIS A 64 -1.61 14.43 7.07
CA HIS A 64 -0.52 14.23 8.04
C HIS A 64 -1.01 13.84 9.44
N ALA A 65 -2.15 14.40 9.88
CA ALA A 65 -2.76 14.06 11.16
C ALA A 65 -3.23 12.59 11.22
N ASP A 66 -3.65 12.04 10.09
CA ASP A 66 -4.13 10.66 10.01
C ASP A 66 -2.98 9.66 10.04
N TRP A 67 -1.84 9.98 9.42
CA TRP A 67 -0.58 9.25 9.60
C TRP A 67 -0.13 9.22 11.05
N ILE A 68 -0.24 10.33 11.78
CA ILE A 68 0.07 10.39 13.22
C ILE A 68 -0.89 9.50 14.02
N ALA A 69 -2.19 9.56 13.73
CA ALA A 69 -3.17 8.72 14.41
C ALA A 69 -2.87 7.22 14.21
N LEU A 70 -2.53 6.82 13.00
CA LEU A 70 -2.11 5.45 12.69
C LEU A 70 -0.82 5.07 13.43
N GLY A 71 0.22 5.90 13.35
CA GLY A 71 1.51 5.63 14.00
C GLY A 71 1.38 5.44 15.52
N ARG A 72 0.52 6.24 16.16
CA ARG A 72 0.19 6.09 17.60
C ARG A 72 -0.56 4.78 17.88
N ALA A 73 -1.49 4.40 17.01
CA ALA A 73 -2.27 3.18 17.17
C ALA A 73 -1.46 1.90 16.98
N LEU A 74 -0.31 1.98 16.29
CA LEU A 74 0.65 0.88 16.07
C LEU A 74 1.77 0.82 17.11
N ALA A 75 1.91 1.83 17.98
CA ALA A 75 2.93 1.79 19.02
C ALA A 75 2.74 0.56 19.94
N PRO A 76 3.83 -0.14 20.35
CA PRO A 76 5.23 0.27 20.23
C PRO A 76 5.94 -0.19 18.94
N MET A 77 5.24 -0.73 17.94
CA MET A 77 5.87 -1.21 16.71
C MET A 77 6.65 -0.08 16.00
N PRO A 78 7.92 -0.32 15.61
CA PRO A 78 8.67 0.64 14.82
C PRO A 78 7.99 0.98 13.51
N VAL A 79 7.98 2.27 13.17
CA VAL A 79 7.49 2.80 11.90
C VAL A 79 8.68 3.36 11.11
N LEU A 80 8.92 2.83 9.92
CA LEU A 80 9.99 3.29 9.04
C LEU A 80 9.44 4.25 7.98
N LEU A 81 10.08 5.40 7.83
CA LEU A 81 9.67 6.47 6.91
C LEU A 81 10.73 6.63 5.80
N PRO A 82 10.55 5.99 4.63
CA PRO A 82 11.41 6.21 3.46
C PRO A 82 11.05 7.53 2.74
N TRP A 83 12.00 8.06 1.99
CA TRP A 83 11.82 9.27 1.19
C TRP A 83 12.69 9.21 -0.08
N GLY A 84 12.20 9.80 -1.17
CA GLY A 84 12.89 9.92 -2.46
C GLY A 84 13.26 11.35 -2.84
N SER A 85 12.58 12.35 -2.25
CA SER A 85 12.83 13.77 -2.48
C SER A 85 13.09 14.57 -1.19
N PRO A 86 13.70 15.78 -1.27
CA PRO A 86 13.86 16.65 -0.10
C PRO A 86 12.54 17.04 0.57
N LEU A 87 11.46 17.20 -0.21
CA LEU A 87 10.13 17.50 0.33
C LEU A 87 9.59 16.33 1.14
N GLU A 88 9.66 15.11 0.59
CA GLU A 88 9.26 13.90 1.31
C GLU A 88 10.10 13.68 2.58
N LYS A 89 11.40 14.02 2.56
CA LYS A 89 12.24 13.97 3.75
C LYS A 89 11.73 14.89 4.85
N GLN A 90 11.34 16.12 4.51
CA GLN A 90 10.78 17.07 5.48
C GLN A 90 9.46 16.57 6.07
N GLU A 91 8.60 15.97 5.24
CA GLU A 91 7.36 15.34 5.71
C GLU A 91 7.62 14.15 6.63
N ALA A 92 8.60 13.29 6.29
CA ALA A 92 9.03 12.19 7.13
C ALA A 92 9.58 12.67 8.48
N GLU A 93 10.38 13.74 8.48
CA GLU A 93 10.93 14.37 9.69
C GLU A 93 9.82 14.96 10.57
N ALA A 94 8.81 15.59 9.98
CA ALA A 94 7.64 16.10 10.72
C ALA A 94 6.81 14.97 11.36
N LEU A 95 6.62 13.86 10.64
CA LEU A 95 5.96 12.66 11.17
C LEU A 95 6.76 12.05 12.33
N ALA A 96 8.07 11.86 12.14
CA ALA A 96 8.95 11.30 13.18
C ALA A 96 9.02 12.20 14.43
N GLY A 97 8.97 13.52 14.27
CA GLY A 97 8.89 14.46 15.40
C GLY A 97 7.62 14.30 16.25
N SER A 98 6.56 13.70 15.70
CA SER A 98 5.27 13.48 16.37
C SER A 98 5.06 12.04 16.88
N LEU A 99 5.96 11.12 16.50
CA LEU A 99 5.80 9.67 16.68
C LEU A 99 7.10 9.06 17.26
N PRO A 100 7.17 8.77 18.57
CA PRO A 100 8.36 8.23 19.21
C PRO A 100 8.83 6.87 18.66
N ASN A 101 7.92 6.09 18.08
CA ASN A 101 8.19 4.81 17.43
C ASN A 101 8.55 4.95 15.94
N ALA A 102 8.55 6.16 15.37
CA ALA A 102 8.87 6.36 13.96
C ALA A 102 10.32 6.84 13.77
N ARG A 103 10.97 6.35 12.72
CA ARG A 103 12.29 6.83 12.29
C ARG A 103 12.34 7.11 10.80
N VAL A 104 12.95 8.24 10.45
CA VAL A 104 13.30 8.58 9.07
C VAL A 104 14.49 7.73 8.64
N LEU A 105 14.37 7.06 7.49
CA LEU A 105 15.45 6.25 6.94
C LEU A 105 16.52 7.13 6.28
N PRO A 106 17.77 6.63 6.14
CA PRO A 106 18.72 7.24 5.22
C PRO A 106 18.16 7.21 3.78
N ARG A 107 18.77 7.99 2.88
CA ARG A 107 18.42 7.91 1.46
C ARG A 107 18.67 6.50 0.95
N LEU A 108 17.62 5.85 0.44
CA LEU A 108 17.70 4.48 -0.07
C LEU A 108 17.95 4.47 -1.58
N SER A 109 18.64 3.42 -2.06
CA SER A 109 18.55 3.06 -3.47
C SER A 109 17.17 2.48 -3.78
N MET A 110 16.79 2.39 -5.06
CA MET A 110 15.53 1.73 -5.43
C MET A 110 15.50 0.27 -4.95
N MET A 111 16.63 -0.44 -5.05
CA MET A 111 16.73 -1.83 -4.58
C MET A 111 16.55 -1.93 -3.06
N ASP A 112 17.13 -1.01 -2.28
CA ASP A 112 16.94 -1.01 -0.82
C ASP A 112 15.49 -0.67 -0.44
N ALA A 113 14.81 0.20 -1.20
CA ALA A 113 13.39 0.50 -1.00
C ALA A 113 12.49 -0.71 -1.32
N VAL A 114 12.84 -1.51 -2.33
CA VAL A 114 12.18 -2.79 -2.61
C VAL A 114 12.40 -3.78 -1.47
N VAL A 115 13.63 -3.89 -0.95
CA VAL A 115 13.94 -4.77 0.19
C VAL A 115 13.20 -4.31 1.45
N LEU A 116 13.09 -3.00 1.70
CA LEU A 116 12.27 -2.43 2.77
C LEU A 116 10.80 -2.87 2.65
N ALA A 117 10.22 -2.81 1.46
CA ALA A 117 8.84 -3.26 1.20
C ALA A 117 8.69 -4.77 1.44
N GLN A 118 9.62 -5.57 0.88
CA GLN A 118 9.62 -7.02 0.95
C GLN A 118 9.70 -7.57 2.39
N HIS A 119 10.39 -6.87 3.29
CA HIS A 119 10.58 -7.31 4.69
C HIS A 119 9.55 -6.73 5.67
N ALA A 120 8.66 -5.84 5.24
CA ALA A 120 7.73 -5.17 6.13
C ALA A 120 6.75 -6.15 6.79
N ARG A 121 6.54 -6.01 8.10
CA ARG A 121 5.46 -6.72 8.82
C ARG A 121 4.10 -6.15 8.42
N LEU A 122 4.05 -4.85 8.17
CA LEU A 122 2.92 -4.12 7.63
C LEU A 122 3.42 -3.01 6.70
N ALA A 123 2.88 -2.91 5.49
CA ALA A 123 3.05 -1.75 4.62
C ALA A 123 1.75 -0.93 4.62
N VAL A 124 1.85 0.38 4.81
CA VAL A 124 0.73 1.30 4.62
C VAL A 124 1.20 2.42 3.73
N GLY A 125 0.47 2.72 2.67
CA GLY A 125 0.94 3.69 1.70
C GLY A 125 -0.17 4.26 0.85
N VAL A 126 0.05 5.47 0.34
CA VAL A 126 -0.80 6.02 -0.72
C VAL A 126 -0.59 5.26 -2.03
N ASP A 127 -1.38 5.58 -3.07
CA ASP A 127 -1.21 5.05 -4.43
C ASP A 127 0.14 5.47 -5.06
N THR A 128 1.19 4.72 -4.72
CA THR A 128 2.58 4.86 -5.16
C THR A 128 3.20 3.49 -5.43
N GLY A 129 4.21 3.44 -6.30
CA GLY A 129 4.82 2.19 -6.75
C GLY A 129 5.38 1.32 -5.62
N LEU A 130 5.90 1.92 -4.53
CA LEU A 130 6.41 1.15 -3.39
C LEU A 130 5.30 0.43 -2.59
N THR A 131 4.11 1.03 -2.49
CA THR A 131 2.93 0.36 -1.89
C THR A 131 2.57 -0.88 -2.71
N HIS A 132 2.48 -0.71 -4.03
CA HIS A 132 2.20 -1.79 -4.98
C HIS A 132 3.26 -2.89 -4.96
N ILE A 133 4.53 -2.53 -4.80
CA ILE A 133 5.61 -3.50 -4.64
C ILE A 133 5.43 -4.33 -3.37
N ALA A 134 5.05 -3.74 -2.23
CA ALA A 134 4.76 -4.49 -1.00
C ALA A 134 3.59 -5.47 -1.19
N ALA A 135 2.53 -5.03 -1.86
CA ALA A 135 1.38 -5.86 -2.22
C ALA A 135 1.78 -7.04 -3.14
N ALA A 136 2.65 -6.80 -4.12
CA ALA A 136 3.14 -7.83 -5.04
C ALA A 136 3.97 -8.90 -4.32
N PHE A 137 4.69 -8.53 -3.25
CA PHE A 137 5.35 -9.48 -2.33
C PHE A 137 4.39 -10.15 -1.34
N VAL A 138 3.08 -9.90 -1.45
CA VAL A 138 2.03 -10.46 -0.57
C VAL A 138 2.34 -10.13 0.90
N ARG A 139 2.88 -8.93 1.14
CA ARG A 139 3.04 -8.40 2.50
C ARG A 139 1.69 -7.89 2.99
N PRO A 140 1.39 -7.98 4.29
CA PRO A 140 0.23 -7.29 4.86
C PRO A 140 0.29 -5.81 4.47
N THR A 141 -0.65 -5.36 3.63
CA THR A 141 -0.59 -4.05 2.95
C THR A 141 -1.93 -3.35 3.03
N VAL A 142 -1.93 -2.07 3.41
CA VAL A 142 -3.07 -1.17 3.25
C VAL A 142 -2.73 -0.13 2.18
N GLU A 143 -3.46 -0.17 1.08
CA GLU A 143 -3.36 0.77 -0.04
C GLU A 143 -4.38 1.90 0.15
N ILE A 144 -3.90 3.14 0.20
CA ILE A 144 -4.70 4.34 0.46
C ILE A 144 -4.90 5.12 -0.85
N TYR A 145 -6.17 5.29 -1.20
CA TYR A 145 -6.61 6.04 -2.37
C TYR A 145 -7.26 7.35 -1.94
N CYS A 146 -6.68 8.48 -2.33
CA CYS A 146 -7.21 9.82 -2.04
C CYS A 146 -7.72 10.53 -3.31
N ASP A 147 -6.98 10.40 -4.41
CA ASP A 147 -7.23 11.09 -5.68
C ASP A 147 -6.81 10.22 -6.88
N SER A 148 -7.13 8.94 -6.78
CA SER A 148 -6.98 7.93 -7.83
C SER A 148 -8.18 7.00 -7.76
N PRO A 149 -8.79 6.63 -8.90
CA PRO A 149 -9.82 5.61 -8.92
C PRO A 149 -9.23 4.27 -8.48
N LYS A 150 -9.77 3.69 -7.41
CA LYS A 150 -9.26 2.47 -6.76
C LYS A 150 -9.14 1.29 -7.74
N TRP A 151 -10.18 1.07 -8.56
CA TRP A 151 -10.26 -0.03 -9.52
C TRP A 151 -9.09 -0.10 -10.53
N LYS A 152 -8.35 1.00 -10.70
CA LYS A 152 -7.26 1.06 -11.68
C LYS A 152 -5.99 0.35 -11.22
N THR A 153 -5.71 0.36 -9.92
CA THR A 153 -4.43 -0.15 -9.38
C THR A 153 -4.59 -1.01 -8.13
N GLU A 154 -5.81 -1.27 -7.67
CA GLU A 154 -6.02 -2.04 -6.45
C GLU A 154 -5.47 -3.47 -6.51
N GLY A 155 -4.76 -3.85 -5.46
CA GLY A 155 -4.37 -5.25 -5.28
C GLY A 155 -5.53 -6.13 -4.84
N ASN A 156 -5.94 -7.09 -5.67
CA ASN A 156 -7.09 -7.97 -5.42
C ASN A 156 -6.75 -9.47 -5.39
N TRP A 157 -5.45 -9.82 -5.29
CA TRP A 157 -4.97 -11.20 -5.37
C TRP A 157 -4.66 -11.87 -4.02
N SER A 158 -4.81 -11.15 -2.90
CA SER A 158 -4.51 -11.70 -1.58
C SER A 158 -5.34 -11.03 -0.49
N ASP A 159 -5.80 -11.83 0.48
CA ASP A 159 -6.46 -11.35 1.70
C ASP A 159 -5.54 -10.51 2.61
N ARG A 160 -4.23 -10.48 2.30
CA ARG A 160 -3.23 -9.64 2.95
C ARG A 160 -3.23 -8.21 2.44
N ILE A 161 -4.01 -7.89 1.41
CA ILE A 161 -4.08 -6.55 0.81
C ILE A 161 -5.46 -5.96 1.11
N VAL A 162 -5.48 -4.70 1.55
CA VAL A 162 -6.71 -3.93 1.81
C VAL A 162 -6.62 -2.59 1.12
N ASN A 163 -7.64 -2.29 0.31
CA ASN A 163 -7.71 -1.06 -0.47
C ASN A 163 -8.77 -0.15 0.14
N LEU A 164 -8.40 1.06 0.56
CA LEU A 164 -9.27 2.00 1.26
C LEU A 164 -9.29 3.37 0.59
N GLY A 165 -10.46 3.99 0.56
CA GLY A 165 -10.72 5.25 -0.13
C GLY A 165 -10.93 5.10 -1.63
N ASP A 166 -11.08 6.23 -2.32
CA ASP A 166 -11.24 6.31 -3.77
C ASP A 166 -10.92 7.73 -4.28
N LEU A 167 -11.16 7.99 -5.57
CA LEU A 167 -11.01 9.30 -6.21
C LEU A 167 -11.84 10.39 -5.49
N GLY A 168 -11.14 11.33 -4.85
CA GLY A 168 -11.76 12.44 -4.11
C GLY A 168 -12.37 12.04 -2.77
N ALA A 169 -12.17 10.79 -2.34
CA ALA A 169 -12.75 10.22 -1.13
C ALA A 169 -11.67 9.47 -0.32
N PRO A 170 -10.71 10.19 0.29
CA PRO A 170 -9.70 9.56 1.14
C PRO A 170 -10.34 8.82 2.32
N PRO A 171 -9.78 7.69 2.78
CA PRO A 171 -10.30 6.99 3.95
C PRO A 171 -9.97 7.76 5.22
N SER A 172 -10.74 7.51 6.28
CA SER A 172 -10.48 8.06 7.61
C SER A 172 -9.39 7.28 8.35
N ALA A 173 -8.72 7.92 9.32
CA ALA A 173 -7.75 7.23 10.18
C ALA A 173 -8.33 5.97 10.88
N PRO A 174 -9.56 5.97 11.44
CA PRO A 174 -10.13 4.77 12.04
C PRO A 174 -10.27 3.58 11.08
N GLU A 175 -10.64 3.81 9.82
CA GLU A 175 -10.74 2.75 8.80
C GLU A 175 -9.38 2.11 8.52
N VAL A 176 -8.36 2.95 8.32
CA VAL A 176 -6.97 2.49 8.08
C VAL A 176 -6.42 1.75 9.31
N ILE A 177 -6.68 2.26 10.53
CA ILE A 177 -6.26 1.61 11.78
C ILE A 177 -6.92 0.24 11.93
N ALA A 178 -8.21 0.12 11.64
CA ALA A 178 -8.93 -1.15 11.74
C ALA A 178 -8.37 -2.18 10.74
N ALA A 179 -8.12 -1.77 9.50
CA ALA A 179 -7.51 -2.63 8.49
C ALA A 179 -6.10 -3.08 8.88
N ALA A 180 -5.26 -2.15 9.37
CA ALA A 180 -3.90 -2.43 9.82
C ALA A 180 -3.87 -3.46 10.96
N ARG A 181 -4.75 -3.33 11.96
CA ARG A 181 -4.84 -4.29 13.08
C ARG A 181 -5.28 -5.66 12.61
N ARG A 182 -6.33 -5.72 11.78
CA ARG A 182 -6.82 -6.99 11.19
C ARG A 182 -5.70 -7.74 10.47
N LEU A 183 -4.91 -7.02 9.68
CA LEU A 183 -3.79 -7.58 8.93
C LEU A 183 -2.66 -8.10 9.83
N LEU A 184 -2.36 -7.39 10.92
CA LEU A 184 -1.33 -7.76 11.90
C LEU A 184 -1.72 -8.95 12.78
N GLU A 185 -3.02 -9.14 13.03
CA GLU A 185 -3.56 -10.26 13.80
C GLU A 185 -3.65 -11.55 12.96
N ALA A 186 -3.95 -11.42 11.66
CA ALA A 186 -4.21 -12.56 10.79
C ALA A 186 -2.95 -13.29 10.28
N PHE A 187 -1.80 -12.62 10.22
CA PHE A 187 -0.58 -13.15 9.62
C PHE A 187 0.64 -12.67 10.37
#